data_AF-A0A0P0IXN7-F1
#
_entry.id   AF-A0A0P0IXN7-F1
#
_cell.length_a   1.000
_cell.length_b   1.000
_cell.length_c   1.000
_cell.angle_alpha   90.00
_cell.angle_beta   90.00
_cell.angle_gamma   90.00
#
_symmetry.space_group_name_H-M   'P 1'
#
loop_
_entity.id
_entity.type
_entity.pdbx_description
1 polymer ?
#
loop_
_entity_poly.entity_id
_entity_poly.type
_entity_poly.pdbx_seq_one_letter_code
_entity_poly.pdbx_strand_id
1 'polypeptide(L)'
;EQTQTRTLLITRGLHIVLPLMTLWWLYASLANMALPPTINLIGELTIITSLFSWSPLTILLTGTGTLLTASYTLYMFSTSQKTKLPLNIILTPNHTREHLLMILHLLP
;
A
#
# COMPACT_ATOMS: atom_id res chain seq x y z
N GLU A 1 -2.46 12.36 -11.50
CA GLU A 1 -2.79 13.34 -12.57
C GLU A 1 -1.90 13.18 -13.80
N GLN A 2 -0.63 12.85 -13.62
CA GLN A 2 0.37 12.83 -14.70
C GLN A 2 0.12 11.85 -15.87
N THR A 3 -0.51 10.68 -15.66
CA THR A 3 -0.74 9.70 -16.74
C THR A 3 -2.16 9.66 -17.29
N GLN A 4 -3.07 10.51 -16.78
CA GLN A 4 -4.52 10.56 -17.10
C GLN A 4 -5.25 9.19 -17.20
N THR A 5 -4.66 8.13 -16.65
CA THR A 5 -5.14 6.76 -16.75
C THR A 5 -5.07 6.08 -15.39
N ARG A 6 -6.09 5.30 -15.06
CA ARG A 6 -6.18 4.53 -13.80
C ARG A 6 -5.57 3.13 -13.91
N THR A 7 -5.01 2.79 -15.07
CA THR A 7 -4.45 1.47 -15.38
C THR A 7 -3.05 1.34 -14.76
N LEU A 8 -2.98 0.60 -13.66
CA LEU A 8 -1.76 0.37 -12.89
C LEU A 8 -0.64 -0.29 -13.72
N LEU A 9 -1.01 -1.08 -14.72
CA LEU A 9 -0.10 -1.70 -15.69
C LEU A 9 0.70 -0.69 -16.54
N ILE A 10 0.18 0.53 -16.74
CA ILE A 10 0.80 1.57 -17.57
C ILE A 10 1.76 2.44 -16.74
N THR A 11 1.62 2.48 -15.42
CA THR A 11 2.41 3.32 -14.50
C THR A 11 3.57 2.56 -13.86
N ARG A 12 4.25 1.73 -14.64
CA ARG A 12 5.40 0.93 -14.18
C ARG A 12 6.67 1.78 -14.08
N GLY A 13 7.51 1.51 -13.09
CA GLY A 13 8.88 2.04 -13.01
C GLY A 13 9.01 3.38 -12.29
N LEU A 14 8.02 3.76 -11.47
CA LEU A 14 8.00 5.05 -10.75
C LEU A 14 9.22 5.29 -9.84
N HIS A 15 9.88 4.24 -9.35
CA HIS A 15 11.08 4.34 -8.48
C HIS A 15 12.27 5.04 -9.15
N ILE A 16 12.40 4.92 -10.47
CA ILE A 16 13.52 5.53 -11.21
C ILE A 16 13.31 7.04 -11.36
N VAL A 17 12.06 7.50 -11.44
CA VAL A 17 11.72 8.90 -11.75
C VAL A 17 11.32 9.70 -10.51
N LEU A 18 10.69 9.06 -9.51
CA LEU A 18 10.13 9.72 -8.33
C LEU A 18 10.42 8.91 -7.06
N PRO A 19 11.69 8.79 -6.61
CA PRO A 19 12.07 7.94 -5.49
C PRO A 19 11.33 8.33 -4.19
N LEU A 20 11.09 9.62 -3.97
CA LEU A 20 10.38 10.07 -2.77
C LEU A 20 8.90 9.66 -2.78
N MET A 21 8.23 9.69 -3.93
CA MET A 21 6.85 9.21 -4.05
C MET A 21 6.76 7.69 -3.85
N THR A 22 7.78 6.95 -4.26
CA THR A 22 7.80 5.50 -4.01
C THR A 22 7.98 5.14 -2.55
N LEU A 23 8.70 5.96 -1.77
CA LEU A 23 8.77 5.82 -0.31
C LEU A 23 7.41 6.06 0.34
N TRP A 24 6.68 7.10 -0.08
CA TRP A 24 5.32 7.35 0.41
C TRP A 24 4.38 6.19 0.10
N TRP A 25 4.48 5.65 -1.12
CA TRP A 25 3.69 4.52 -1.56
C TRP A 25 4.05 3.23 -0.81
N LEU A 26 5.34 3.01 -0.52
CA LEU A 26 5.83 1.92 0.33
C LEU A 26 5.22 2.03 1.72
N TYR A 27 5.27 3.20 2.34
CA TYR A 27 4.71 3.40 3.67
C TYR A 27 3.19 3.15 3.70
N ALA A 28 2.45 3.68 2.72
CA ALA A 28 1.02 3.42 2.61
C ALA A 28 0.70 1.92 2.43
N SER A 29 1.50 1.21 1.64
CA SER A 29 1.36 -0.25 1.48
C SER A 29 1.69 -1.00 2.78
N LEU A 30 2.72 -0.59 3.53
CA LEU A 30 3.06 -1.18 4.84
C LEU A 30 1.95 -0.96 5.87
N ALA A 31 1.34 0.23 5.87
CA ALA A 31 0.20 0.54 6.74
C ALA A 31 -1.03 -0.30 6.39
N ASN A 32 -1.27 -0.53 5.10
CA ASN A 32 -2.37 -1.38 4.64
C ASN A 32 -2.09 -2.87 4.91
N MET A 33 -0.83 -3.31 4.87
CA MET A 33 -0.38 -4.67 5.20
C MET A 33 -0.34 -4.95 6.70
N ALA A 34 -0.80 -4.01 7.54
CA ALA A 34 -0.82 -4.15 8.98
C ALA A 34 0.56 -4.56 9.54
N LEU A 35 1.65 -3.89 9.11
CA LEU A 35 2.97 -4.14 9.72
C LEU A 35 3.09 -3.57 11.15
N PRO A 36 3.96 -4.14 12.01
CA PRO A 36 4.09 -3.79 13.42
C PRO A 36 4.87 -2.48 13.56
N PRO A 37 4.20 -1.32 13.43
CA PRO A 37 3.77 -0.48 14.55
C PRO A 37 2.47 0.30 14.23
N THR A 38 1.61 -0.23 13.34
CA THR A 38 0.46 0.50 12.78
C THR A 38 -0.86 0.23 13.51
N ILE A 39 -1.75 1.23 13.51
CA ILE A 39 -3.10 1.14 14.11
C ILE A 39 -3.93 0.02 13.45
N ASN A 40 -3.71 -0.23 12.15
CA ASN A 40 -4.42 -1.26 11.40
C ASN A 40 -4.18 -2.66 11.98
N LEU A 41 -2.93 -2.98 12.34
CA LEU A 41 -2.58 -4.25 13.01
C LEU A 41 -3.21 -4.36 14.39
N ILE A 42 -3.22 -3.27 15.17
CA ILE A 42 -3.83 -3.27 16.50
C ILE A 42 -5.34 -3.56 16.39
N GLY A 43 -6.02 -2.92 15.44
CA GLY A 43 -7.43 -3.18 15.15
C GLY A 43 -7.68 -4.63 14.74
N GLU A 44 -6.96 -5.14 13.74
CA GLU A 44 -7.13 -6.51 13.27
C GLU A 44 -6.83 -7.55 14.36
N LEU A 45 -5.76 -7.37 15.14
CA LEU A 45 -5.45 -8.27 16.27
C LEU A 45 -6.55 -8.24 17.33
N THR A 46 -7.08 -7.07 17.72
CA THR A 46 -8.17 -7.01 18.69
C THR A 46 -9.41 -7.76 18.20
N ILE A 47 -9.76 -7.62 16.92
CA ILE A 47 -10.87 -8.36 16.30
C ILE A 47 -10.59 -9.86 16.32
N ILE A 48 -9.40 -10.30 15.90
CA ILE A 48 -9.02 -11.72 15.90
C ILE A 48 -9.10 -12.31 17.32
N THR A 49 -8.60 -11.60 18.33
CA THR A 49 -8.65 -12.08 19.73
C THR A 49 -10.09 -12.20 20.25
N SER A 50 -10.96 -11.23 19.94
CA SER A 50 -12.38 -11.31 20.34
C SER A 50 -13.12 -12.46 19.66
N LEU A 51 -12.88 -12.69 18.36
CA LEU A 51 -13.54 -13.76 17.61
C LEU A 51 -13.01 -15.14 18.03
N PHE A 52 -11.72 -15.26 18.30
CA PHE A 52 -11.12 -16.48 18.82
C PHE A 52 -11.73 -16.88 20.18
N SER A 53 -12.04 -15.90 21.03
CA SER A 53 -12.73 -16.16 22.30
C SER A 53 -14.17 -16.67 22.12
N TRP A 54 -14.82 -16.33 21.00
CA TRP A 54 -16.20 -16.76 20.69
C TRP A 54 -16.24 -18.15 20.04
N SER A 55 -15.36 -18.42 19.07
CA SER A 55 -15.15 -19.77 18.55
C SER A 55 -13.74 -19.93 17.97
N PRO A 56 -13.03 -21.03 18.21
CA PRO A 56 -11.68 -21.20 17.70
C PRO A 56 -11.63 -21.35 16.16
N LEU A 57 -12.74 -21.71 15.51
CA LEU A 57 -12.81 -21.91 14.06
C LEU A 57 -12.66 -20.60 13.29
N THR A 58 -13.08 -19.46 13.85
CA THR A 58 -13.02 -18.16 13.17
C THR A 58 -11.60 -17.71 12.85
N ILE A 59 -10.57 -18.26 13.52
CA ILE A 59 -9.17 -17.90 13.25
C ILE A 59 -8.72 -18.26 11.83
N LEU A 60 -9.27 -19.35 11.26
CA LEU A 60 -8.95 -19.76 9.89
C LEU A 60 -9.49 -18.75 8.88
N LEU A 61 -10.71 -18.25 9.12
CA LEU A 61 -11.37 -17.28 8.25
C LEU A 61 -10.69 -15.90 8.36
N THR A 62 -10.42 -15.42 9.58
CA THR A 62 -9.75 -14.13 9.77
C THR A 62 -8.30 -14.16 9.31
N GLY A 63 -7.57 -15.26 9.56
CA GLY A 63 -6.17 -15.41 9.14
C GLY A 63 -6.01 -15.51 7.62
N THR A 64 -6.94 -16.19 6.93
CA THR A 64 -6.95 -16.17 5.45
C THR A 64 -7.33 -14.80 4.90
N GLY A 65 -8.25 -14.08 5.57
CA GLY A 65 -8.61 -12.71 5.22
C GLY A 65 -7.42 -11.75 5.27
N THR A 66 -6.66 -11.73 6.37
CA THR A 66 -5.48 -10.87 6.51
C THR A 66 -4.34 -11.26 5.56
N LEU A 67 -4.18 -12.56 5.27
CA LEU A 67 -3.22 -13.01 4.28
C LEU A 67 -3.59 -12.55 2.87
N LEU A 68 -4.87 -12.60 2.50
CA LEU A 68 -5.36 -12.12 1.21
C LEU A 68 -5.14 -10.61 1.06
N THR A 69 -5.50 -9.81 2.07
CA THR A 69 -5.29 -8.35 2.05
C THR A 69 -3.80 -8.02 1.92
N ALA A 70 -2.93 -8.71 2.66
CA ALA A 70 -1.47 -8.56 2.55
C ALA A 70 -0.96 -8.95 1.15
N SER A 71 -1.44 -10.06 0.58
CA SER A 71 -0.99 -10.52 -0.74
C SER A 71 -1.39 -9.57 -1.86
N TYR A 72 -2.62 -9.03 -1.82
CA TYR A 72 -3.12 -8.08 -2.81
C TYR A 72 -2.38 -6.75 -2.77
N THR A 73 -2.12 -6.23 -1.57
CA THR A 73 -1.39 -4.97 -1.36
C THR A 73 0.07 -5.09 -1.79
N LEU A 74 0.73 -6.22 -1.48
CA LEU A 74 2.07 -6.52 -2.00
C LEU A 74 2.07 -6.62 -3.53
N TYR A 75 1.08 -7.31 -4.11
CA TYR A 75 0.95 -7.40 -5.57
C TYR A 75 0.79 -6.02 -6.20
N MET A 76 -0.02 -5.15 -5.61
CA MET A 76 -0.17 -3.76 -6.02
C MET A 76 1.17 -3.01 -5.96
N PHE A 77 1.97 -3.21 -4.90
CA PHE A 77 3.31 -2.60 -4.75
C PHE A 77 4.27 -3.07 -5.83
N SER A 78 4.39 -4.38 -5.97
CA SER A 78 5.32 -4.98 -6.93
C SER A 78 4.96 -4.57 -8.35
N THR A 79 3.68 -4.46 -8.69
CA THR A 79 3.25 -4.11 -10.04
C THR A 79 3.48 -2.64 -10.40
N SER A 80 3.39 -1.70 -9.45
CA SER A 80 3.71 -0.28 -9.68
C SER A 80 5.23 -0.02 -9.72
N GLN A 81 6.00 -0.72 -8.88
CA GLN A 81 7.46 -0.52 -8.79
C GLN A 81 8.28 -1.34 -9.78
N LYS A 82 7.66 -2.21 -10.59
CA LYS A 82 8.37 -3.03 -11.58
C LYS A 82 9.18 -2.16 -12.56
N THR A 83 10.45 -2.51 -12.71
CA THR A 83 11.55 -1.75 -13.32
C THR A 83 11.33 -1.28 -14.75
N LYS A 84 10.39 -1.88 -15.50
CA LYS A 84 10.20 -1.55 -16.92
C LYS A 84 9.38 -0.26 -17.06
N LEU A 85 10.09 0.86 -17.14
CA LEU A 85 9.53 2.13 -17.58
C LEU A 85 8.97 1.97 -19.01
N PRO A 86 7.71 2.34 -19.27
CA PRO A 86 7.22 2.52 -20.62
C PRO A 86 7.96 3.70 -21.26
N LEU A 87 8.56 3.46 -22.44
CA LEU A 87 9.44 4.40 -23.14
C LEU A 87 8.80 5.75 -23.51
N ASN A 88 7.48 5.88 -23.41
CA ASN A 88 6.72 7.00 -23.97
C ASN A 88 5.99 7.86 -22.93
N ILE A 89 6.39 7.78 -21.65
CA ILE A 89 5.80 8.60 -20.59
C ILE A 89 6.81 9.64 -20.12
N ILE A 90 6.47 10.91 -20.33
CA ILE A 90 7.19 12.04 -19.76
C ILE A 90 6.58 12.30 -18.38
N LEU A 91 7.29 11.91 -17.32
CA LEU A 91 6.91 12.25 -15.95
C LEU A 91 7.64 13.51 -15.51
N THR A 92 6.90 14.46 -14.93
CA THR A 92 7.46 15.64 -14.29
C THR A 92 7.75 15.35 -12.81
N PRO A 93 8.74 16.03 -12.19
CA PRO A 93 9.00 15.88 -10.76
C PRO A 93 7.76 16.30 -9.95
N ASN A 94 7.52 15.63 -8.83
CA ASN A 94 6.38 15.92 -7.98
C ASN A 94 6.50 17.30 -7.31
N HIS A 95 5.36 17.97 -7.17
CA HIS A 95 5.27 19.23 -6.45
C HIS A 95 5.28 19.01 -4.94
N THR A 96 5.78 20.01 -4.20
CA THR A 96 5.80 20.02 -2.73
C THR A 96 4.43 19.82 -2.10
N ARG A 97 3.35 20.26 -2.78
CA ARG A 97 1.95 20.05 -2.35
C ARG A 97 1.61 18.57 -2.21
N GLU A 98 2.07 17.73 -3.14
CA GLU A 98 1.75 16.30 -3.12
C GLU A 98 2.45 15.59 -1.96
N HIS A 99 3.67 16.02 -1.63
CA HIS A 99 4.37 15.52 -0.45
C HIS A 99 3.69 15.96 0.85
N LEU A 100 3.23 17.20 0.94
CA LEU A 100 2.52 17.69 2.12
C LEU A 100 1.19 16.94 2.34
N LEU A 101 0.46 16.62 1.27
CA LEU A 101 -0.76 15.81 1.35
C LEU A 101 -0.49 14.39 1.89
N MET A 102 0.60 13.76 1.43
CA MET A 102 1.00 12.43 1.93
C MET A 102 1.43 12.49 3.40
N ILE A 103 2.18 13.52 3.80
CA ILE A 103 2.59 13.76 5.19
C ILE A 103 1.36 13.90 6.10
N LEU A 104 0.36 14.69 5.68
CA LEU A 104 -0.87 14.91 6.46
C LEU A 104 -1.75 13.65 6.55
N HIS A 105 -1.70 12.75 5.57
CA HIS A 105 -2.38 11.45 5.67
C HIS A 105 -1.67 10.48 6.61
N LEU A 106 -0.36 10.61 6.75
CA LEU A 106 0.47 9.72 7.54
C LEU A 106 0.53 10.10 9.02
N LEU A 107 0.60 11.41 9.29
CA LEU A 107 0.59 11.96 10.62
C LEU A 107 -0.86 12.29 10.96
N PRO A 108 -1.48 11.57 11.91
CA PRO A 108 -2.79 11.96 12.43
C PRO A 108 -2.72 13.33 13.12
#